data_AF-A0A432RJD2-F1
#
_entry.id   AF-A0A432RJD2-F1
#
_cell.length_a   1.000
_cell.length_b   1.000
_cell.length_c   1.000
_cell.angle_alpha   90.00
_cell.angle_beta   90.00
_cell.angle_gamma   90.00
#
_symmetry.space_group_name_H-M   'P 1'
#
loop_
_entity.id
_entity.type
_entity.pdbx_description
1 polymer ?
#
loop_
_entity_poly.entity_id
_entity_poly.type
_entity_poly.pdbx_seq_one_letter_code
_entity_poly.pdbx_strand_id
1 'polypeptide(L)'
;MNPRRGLLQYRNGGDRCPEVHDILVFSDTQHGHLAIVAGVYESTIEMVQQNIPGKPVETFFLQRSDTLFFIHAPRQPDGWLRKE
;
A
#
# COMPACT_ATOMS: atom_id res chain seq x y z
N MET A 1 -7.49 14.75 0.26
CA MET A 1 -6.22 15.38 0.67
C MET A 1 -6.19 15.53 2.19
N ASN A 2 -5.04 15.34 2.84
CA ASN A 2 -4.82 15.74 4.24
C ASN A 2 -3.90 16.97 4.27
N PRO A 3 -4.45 18.19 4.08
CA PRO A 3 -3.65 19.39 3.78
C PRO A 3 -2.67 19.75 4.90
N ARG A 4 -3.00 19.40 6.14
CA ARG A 4 -2.18 19.70 7.33
C ARG A 4 -0.90 18.87 7.41
N ARG A 5 -0.82 17.74 6.69
CA ARG A 5 0.30 16.80 6.77
C ARG A 5 1.08 16.68 5.45
N GLY A 6 0.62 17.34 4.38
CA GLY A 6 1.24 17.23 3.06
C GLY A 6 1.17 15.81 2.47
N LEU A 7 0.14 15.04 2.85
CA LEU A 7 -0.05 13.68 2.36
C LEU A 7 -1.33 13.59 1.52
N LEU A 8 -1.18 13.14 0.27
CA LEU A 8 -2.26 12.71 -0.59
C LEU A 8 -2.71 11.30 -0.20
N GLN A 9 -3.99 11.04 -0.40
CA GLN A 9 -4.64 9.77 -0.08
C GLN A 9 -5.14 9.15 -1.37
N TYR A 10 -4.73 7.92 -1.62
CA TYR A 10 -5.21 7.10 -2.73
C TYR A 10 -5.89 5.86 -2.18
N ARG A 11 -6.87 5.34 -2.92
CA ARG A 11 -7.62 4.15 -2.53
C ARG A 11 -7.11 2.94 -3.31
N ASN A 12 -7.14 1.79 -2.67
CA ASN A 12 -6.96 0.53 -3.38
C ASN A 12 -8.12 0.32 -4.36
N GLY A 13 -7.82 -0.02 -5.62
CA GLY A 13 -8.78 0.02 -6.73
C GLY A 13 -8.94 1.41 -7.37
N GLY A 14 -8.06 2.36 -7.05
CA GLY A 14 -8.02 3.69 -7.67
C GLY A 14 -7.22 3.74 -8.97
N ASP A 15 -7.21 4.91 -9.61
CA ASP A 15 -6.53 5.18 -10.89
C ASP A 15 -5.04 5.52 -10.76
N ARG A 16 -4.51 5.43 -9.54
CA ARG A 16 -3.10 5.67 -9.24
C ARG A 16 -2.43 4.35 -8.87
N CYS A 17 -1.25 4.13 -9.42
CA CYS A 17 -0.40 3.01 -9.03
C CYS A 17 0.28 3.34 -7.69
N PRO A 18 0.48 2.39 -6.77
CA PRO A 18 1.40 2.58 -5.65
C PRO A 18 2.81 2.90 -6.16
N GLU A 19 3.56 3.65 -5.38
CA GLU A 19 4.93 4.05 -5.64
C GLU A 19 5.82 3.76 -4.43
N VAL A 20 7.12 3.66 -4.68
CA VAL A 20 8.13 3.56 -3.62
C VAL A 20 7.96 4.72 -2.65
N HIS A 21 8.03 4.41 -1.34
CA HIS A 21 7.78 5.28 -0.20
C HIS A 21 6.32 5.58 0.14
N ASP A 22 5.36 5.05 -0.62
CA ASP A 22 3.96 5.12 -0.20
C ASP A 22 3.76 4.36 1.11
N ILE A 23 2.93 4.93 1.99
CA ILE A 23 2.54 4.29 3.25
C ILE A 23 1.21 3.59 3.01
N LEU A 24 1.22 2.26 2.99
CA LEU A 24 0.01 1.44 2.92
C LEU A 24 -0.73 1.48 4.26
N VAL A 25 -2.06 1.54 4.20
CA VAL A 25 -2.94 1.54 5.36
C VAL A 25 -3.89 0.36 5.29
N PHE A 26 -4.01 -0.37 6.39
CA PHE A 26 -4.92 -1.51 6.53
C PHE A 26 -5.86 -1.29 7.72
N SER A 27 -7.15 -1.61 7.56
CA SER A 27 -8.14 -1.62 8.64
C SER A 27 -8.72 -3.01 8.92
N ASP A 28 -8.02 -4.06 8.51
CA ASP A 28 -8.45 -5.47 8.60
C ASP A 28 -8.27 -6.11 10.00
N THR A 29 -7.66 -5.39 10.95
CA THR A 29 -7.56 -5.79 12.36
C THR A 29 -8.08 -4.69 13.28
N GLN A 30 -8.24 -4.97 14.57
CA GLN A 30 -8.77 -4.01 15.56
C GLN A 30 -8.02 -2.66 15.56
N HIS A 31 -6.70 -2.67 15.34
CA HIS A 31 -5.87 -1.46 15.35
C HIS A 31 -5.40 -1.06 13.94
N GLY A 32 -5.79 -1.84 12.93
CA GLY A 32 -5.25 -1.73 11.58
C GLY A 32 -3.77 -2.10 11.51
N HIS A 33 -3.12 -1.66 10.43
CA HIS A 33 -1.68 -1.84 10.21
C HIS A 33 -1.14 -0.80 9.23
N LEU A 34 0.17 -0.61 9.24
CA LEU A 34 0.89 0.25 8.30
C LEU A 34 2.13 -0.46 7.77
N ALA A 35 2.43 -0.23 6.48
CA ALA A 35 3.65 -0.69 5.82
C ALA A 35 4.15 0.36 4.84
N ILE A 36 5.42 0.30 4.46
CA ILE A 36 6.02 1.20 3.46
C ILE A 36 6.32 0.39 2.20
N VAL A 37 5.95 0.91 1.04
CA VAL A 37 6.33 0.32 -0.25
C VAL A 37 7.82 0.56 -0.49
N ALA A 38 8.60 -0.51 -0.61
CA ALA A 38 10.03 -0.47 -0.89
C ALA A 38 10.37 -0.74 -2.36
N GLY A 39 9.50 -1.46 -3.07
CA GLY A 39 9.65 -1.75 -4.49
C GLY A 39 8.30 -1.91 -5.18
N VAL A 40 8.23 -1.50 -6.44
CA VAL A 40 7.06 -1.70 -7.31
C VAL A 40 7.53 -2.35 -8.59
N TYR A 41 6.94 -3.51 -8.91
CA TYR A 41 7.26 -4.31 -10.07
C TYR A 41 6.00 -4.50 -10.93
N GLU A 42 6.11 -5.22 -12.04
CA GLU A 42 5.02 -5.37 -13.01
C GLU A 42 3.73 -5.96 -12.39
N SER A 43 3.87 -6.97 -11.52
CA SER A 43 2.75 -7.70 -10.93
C SER A 43 2.83 -7.84 -9.41
N THR A 44 3.79 -7.15 -8.78
CA THR A 44 4.00 -7.21 -7.33
C THR A 44 4.51 -5.89 -6.77
N ILE A 45 4.37 -5.75 -5.46
CA ILE A 45 5.09 -4.75 -4.69
C ILE A 45 5.88 -5.44 -3.58
N GLU A 46 7.03 -4.88 -3.23
CA GLU A 46 7.75 -5.21 -2.01
C GLU A 46 7.39 -4.17 -0.95
N MET A 47 7.06 -4.64 0.26
CA MET A 47 6.83 -3.77 1.40
C MET A 47 7.78 -4.08 2.55
N VAL A 48 8.03 -3.04 3.34
CA VAL A 48 8.75 -3.14 4.62
C VAL A 48 7.83 -2.73 5.77
N GLN A 49 7.86 -3.50 6.84
CA GLN A 49 6.93 -3.40 7.97
C GLN A 49 7.56 -3.87 9.29
N GLN A 50 7.00 -3.41 10.40
CA GLN A 50 7.35 -3.81 11.76
C GLN A 50 6.08 -4.15 12.55
N ASN A 51 6.22 -4.76 13.74
CA ASN A 51 5.10 -5.20 14.58
C ASN A 51 4.17 -6.24 13.90
N ILE A 52 4.78 -7.17 13.17
CA ILE A 52 4.08 -8.28 12.50
C ILE A 52 4.68 -9.61 12.93
N PRO A 53 3.89 -10.71 12.90
CA PRO A 53 4.46 -12.04 12.84
C PRO A 53 5.07 -12.27 11.45
N GLY A 54 6.21 -12.96 11.37
CA GLY A 54 6.85 -13.28 10.09
C GLY A 54 7.99 -12.34 9.72
N LYS A 55 8.06 -11.96 8.44
CA LYS A 55 9.22 -11.27 7.87
C LYS A 55 8.99 -9.75 7.76
N PRO A 56 9.97 -8.91 8.15
CA PRO A 56 9.86 -7.46 7.99
C PRO A 56 9.72 -7.00 6.54
N VAL A 57 10.14 -7.83 5.58
CA VAL A 57 10.00 -7.59 4.14
C VAL A 57 9.08 -8.66 3.56
N GLU A 58 8.07 -8.23 2.80
CA GLU A 58 7.08 -9.13 2.21
C GLU A 58 6.64 -8.64 0.82
N THR A 59 6.29 -9.57 -0.06
CA THR A 59 5.81 -9.28 -1.42
C THR A 59 4.30 -9.46 -1.50
N PHE A 60 3.61 -8.47 -2.05
CA PHE A 60 2.17 -8.51 -2.31
C PHE A 60 1.94 -8.46 -3.80
N PHE A 61 0.81 -8.99 -4.27
CA PHE A 61 0.46 -8.89 -5.69
C PHE A 61 -0.10 -7.51 -6.02
N LEU A 62 0.27 -7.04 -7.20
CA LEU A 62 -0.23 -5.84 -7.82
C LEU A 62 -0.95 -6.24 -9.12
N GLN A 63 -2.25 -6.04 -9.16
CA GLN A 63 -3.05 -6.26 -10.34
C GLN A 63 -3.45 -4.92 -10.96
N ARG A 64 -3.28 -4.81 -12.28
CA ARG A 64 -3.85 -3.73 -13.07
C ARG A 64 -5.10 -4.24 -13.80
N SER A 65 -6.24 -3.58 -13.62
CA SER A 65 -7.48 -3.82 -14.36
C SER A 65 -7.88 -2.52 -15.04
N ASP A 66 -7.75 -2.46 -16.36
CA ASP A 66 -7.90 -1.24 -17.15
C ASP A 66 -7.02 -0.10 -16.60
N THR A 67 -7.63 0.94 -16.04
CA THR A 67 -6.95 2.08 -15.42
C THR A 67 -6.79 1.94 -13.91
N LEU A 68 -7.31 0.87 -13.30
CA LEU A 68 -7.37 0.70 -11.85
C LEU A 68 -6.26 -0.23 -11.35
N PHE A 69 -5.74 0.08 -10.17
CA PHE A 69 -4.67 -0.67 -9.52
C PHE A 69 -5.14 -1.28 -8.21
N PHE A 70 -4.86 -2.58 -8.04
CA PHE A 70 -5.24 -3.35 -6.86
C PHE A 70 -4.01 -3.99 -6.22
N ILE A 71 -3.79 -3.70 -4.93
CA ILE A 71 -2.87 -4.47 -4.09
C ILE A 71 -3.69 -5.55 -3.38
N HIS A 72 -3.28 -6.80 -3.49
CA HIS A 72 -3.94 -7.93 -2.85
C HIS A 72 -2.94 -9.03 -2.48
N ALA A 73 -3.38 -9.94 -1.60
CA ALA A 73 -2.68 -11.12 -1.08
C ALA A 73 -1.20 -10.93 -0.64
N PRO A 74 -0.82 -11.28 0.60
CA PRO A 74 -1.62 -11.99 1.60
C PRO A 74 -2.69 -11.14 2.27
N ARG A 75 -2.63 -9.81 2.16
CA ARG A 75 -3.61 -8.87 2.74
C ARG A 75 -3.99 -7.80 1.75
N GLN A 76 -5.09 -7.09 2.02
CA GLN A 76 -5.60 -6.02 1.17
C GLN A 76 -5.56 -4.69 1.95
N PRO A 77 -4.76 -3.70 1.52
CA PRO A 77 -4.81 -2.37 2.12
C PRO A 77 -6.07 -1.63 1.66
N ASP A 78 -6.54 -0.69 2.45
CA ASP A 78 -7.62 0.23 2.07
C ASP A 78 -7.12 1.25 1.02
N GLY A 79 -5.83 1.53 1.05
CA GLY A 79 -5.17 2.49 0.19
C GLY A 79 -3.79 2.87 0.69
N TRP A 80 -3.30 4.02 0.24
CA TRP A 80 -1.97 4.50 0.61
C TRP A 80 -1.86 6.02 0.67
N LEU A 81 -0.87 6.48 1.41
CA LEU A 81 -0.51 7.88 1.58
C LEU A 81 0.79 8.20 0.85
N ARG A 82 0.81 9.31 0.12
CA ARG A 82 1.99 9.80 -0.60
C ARG A 82 2.33 11.22 -0.21
N LYS A 83 3.63 11.48 -0.04
CA LYS A 83 4.16 12.84 0.08
C LYS A 83 4.41 13.41 -1.31
N GLU A 84 3.90 14.61 -1.57
CA GLU A 84 4.28 15.43 -2.74
C GLU A 84 5.55 16.25 -2.47
#